data_AF-X1UM29-F1
#
_entry.id   AF-X1UM29-F1
#
_cell.length_a   1.000
_cell.length_b   1.000
_cell.length_c   1.000
_cell.angle_alpha   90.00
_cell.angle_beta   90.00
_cell.angle_gamma   90.00
#
_symmetry.space_group_name_H-M   'P 1'
#
loop_
_entity.id
_entity.type
_entity.pdbx_description
1 polymer ?
#
loop_
_entity_poly.entity_id
_entity_poly.type
_entity_poly.pdbx_seq_one_letter_code
_entity_poly.pdbx_strand_id
1 'polypeptide(L)' 'MSFDAYGNFIKQYIRICEHPNFIWQGGEPTLIGVEFYENAFELQHRYNIDNKNITNAIQTNGTLINKGWATFLKAN' A
#
# COMPACT_ATOMS: atom_id res chain seq x y z
N MET A 1 -0.86 3.32 13.76
CA MET A 1 -0.28 4.43 12.98
C MET A 1 -1.44 5.29 12.49
N SER A 2 -1.43 6.61 12.70
CA SER A 2 -2.49 7.47 12.14
C SER A 2 -2.33 7.60 10.63
N PHE A 3 -3.43 7.87 9.92
CA PHE A 3 -3.41 8.05 8.48
C PHE A 3 -2.53 9.25 8.05
N ASP A 4 -2.50 10.32 8.85
CA ASP A 4 -1.64 11.49 8.60
C ASP A 4 -0.15 11.17 8.69
N ALA A 5 0.25 10.38 9.71
CA ALA A 5 1.63 9.95 9.84
C ALA A 5 2.05 9.09 8.64
N TYR A 6 1.12 8.26 8.16
CA TYR A 6 1.34 7.42 7.01
C TYR A 6 1.45 8.21 5.69
N GLY A 7 0.60 9.20 5.47
CA GLY A 7 0.69 10.07 4.29
C GLY A 7 2.01 10.83 4.22
N ASN A 8 2.51 11.31 5.36
CA ASN A 8 3.83 11.94 5.44
C ASN A 8 4.96 10.96 5.11
N PHE A 9 4.87 9.71 5.60
CA PHE A 9 5.83 8.66 5.26
C PHE A 9 5.85 8.37 3.75
N ILE A 10 4.70 8.13 3.12
CA ILE A 10 4.60 7.88 1.67
C ILE A 10 5.26 9.01 0.89
N LYS A 11 4.89 10.27 1.19
CA LYS A 11 5.40 11.44 0.49
C LYS A 11 6.93 11.52 0.57
N GLN A 12 7.50 11.32 1.75
CA GLN A 12 8.94 11.37 1.94
C GLN A 12 9.64 10.19 1.23
N TYR A 13 9.10 8.98 1.37
CA TYR A 13 9.69 7.78 0.82
C TYR A 13 9.72 7.80 -0.72
N ILE A 14 8.62 8.18 -1.37
CA ILE A 14 8.57 8.33 -2.84
C ILE A 14 9.54 9.40 -3.31
N ARG A 15 9.70 10.50 -2.56
CA ARG A 15 10.62 11.58 -2.94
C ARG A 15 12.08 11.12 -2.94
N ILE A 16 12.51 10.39 -1.90
CA ILE A 16 13.92 10.02 -1.72
C ILE A 16 14.33 8.74 -2.46
N CYS A 17 13.41 7.82 -2.69
CA CYS A 17 13.70 6.54 -3.31
C CYS A 17 13.58 6.61 -4.83
N GLU A 18 14.53 6.03 -5.56
CA GLU A 18 14.47 5.93 -7.03
C GLU A 18 13.45 4.88 -7.49
N HIS A 19 13.37 3.76 -6.76
CA HIS A 19 12.44 2.66 -7.01
C HIS A 19 11.67 2.31 -5.73
N PRO A 20 10.61 3.08 -5.39
CA PRO A 20 9.87 2.88 -4.15
C PRO A 20 9.20 1.50 -4.12
N ASN A 21 9.47 0.71 -3.09
CA ASN A 21 8.85 -0.59 -2.86
C ASN A 21 8.22 -0.64 -1.47
N PHE A 22 6.90 -0.75 -1.41
CA PHE A 22 6.14 -0.80 -0.16
C PHE A 22 5.82 -2.25 0.20
N ILE A 23 6.36 -2.72 1.32
CA ILE A 23 6.10 -4.05 1.85
C ILE A 23 5.13 -3.95 3.03
N TRP A 24 3.92 -4.44 2.82
CA TRP A 24 2.82 -4.48 3.78
C TRP A 24 2.93 -5.72 4.66
N GLN A 25 3.38 -5.53 5.89
CA GLN A 25 3.64 -6.59 6.86
C GLN A 25 3.29 -6.15 8.29
N GLY A 26 3.39 -7.07 9.23
CA GLY A 26 3.12 -6.85 10.66
C GLY A 26 1.70 -7.26 11.04
N GLY A 27 1.57 -7.91 12.21
CA GLY A 27 0.33 -8.57 12.60
C GLY A 27 -0.19 -9.46 11.45
N GLU A 28 -1.50 -9.40 11.19
CA GLU A 28 -2.08 -9.86 9.93
C GLU A 28 -2.58 -8.65 9.14
N PRO A 29 -1.90 -8.23 8.05
CA PRO A 29 -2.23 -7.00 7.32
C PRO A 29 -3.64 -6.98 6.74
N THR A 30 -4.19 -8.13 6.32
CA THR A 30 -5.53 -8.17 5.73
C THR A 30 -6.67 -7.84 6.71
N LEU A 31 -6.40 -7.77 8.02
CA LEU A 31 -7.38 -7.38 9.05
C LEU A 31 -7.88 -5.94 8.92
N ILE A 32 -7.06 -5.03 8.38
CA ILE A 32 -7.44 -3.61 8.26
C ILE A 32 -8.41 -3.35 7.09
N GLY A 33 -8.61 -4.35 6.22
CA GLY A 33 -9.51 -4.28 5.05
C GLY A 33 -8.91 -3.58 3.83
N VAL A 34 -9.49 -3.84 2.66
CA VAL A 34 -9.01 -3.34 1.35
C VAL A 34 -9.09 -1.81 1.24
N GLU A 35 -10.09 -1.18 1.86
CA GLU A 35 -10.33 0.26 1.81
C GLU A 35 -9.12 1.07 2.32
N PHE A 36 -8.39 0.53 3.30
CA PHE A 36 -7.16 1.15 3.78
C PHE A 36 -6.08 1.20 2.68
N TYR A 37 -5.95 0.13 1.90
CA TYR A 37 -4.96 0.04 0.82
C TYR A 37 -5.34 0.88 -0.38
N GLU A 38 -6.63 0.96 -0.72
CA GLU A 38 -7.14 1.88 -1.75
C GLU A 38 -6.75 3.33 -1.43
N ASN A 39 -7.02 3.77 -0.19
CA ASN A 39 -6.63 5.10 0.28
C ASN A 39 -5.10 5.30 0.28
N ALA A 40 -4.33 4.26 0.65
CA ALA A 40 -2.88 4.31 0.60
C ALA A 40 -2.34 4.45 -0.82
N PHE A 41 -2.88 3.68 -1.76
CA PHE A 41 -2.45 3.70 -3.17
C PHE A 41 -2.84 5.02 -3.83
N GLU A 42 -3.97 5.62 -3.46
CA GLU A 42 -4.32 6.97 -3.89
C GLU A 42 -3.27 8.00 -3.44
N LEU A 43 -2.82 7.91 -2.18
CA LEU A 43 -1.73 8.77 -1.68
C LEU A 43 -0.41 8.50 -2.40
N GLN A 44 -0.06 7.23 -2.66
CA GLN A 44 1.14 6.88 -3.43
C GLN A 44 1.07 7.51 -4.82
N HIS A 45 -0.05 7.38 -5.53
CA HIS A 45 -0.27 7.98 -6.85
C HIS A 45 -0.17 9.51 -6.80
N ARG A 46 -0.85 10.14 -5.83
CA ARG A 46 -0.86 11.60 -5.64
C ARG A 46 0.53 12.18 -5.39
N TYR A 47 1.39 11.46 -4.67
CA TYR A 47 2.75 11.91 -4.37
C TYR A 47 3.79 11.47 -5.41
N ASN A 48 3.43 10.62 -6.37
CA ASN A 48 4.32 10.16 -7.43
C ASN A 48 4.44 11.17 -8.59
N ILE A 49 4.92 12.37 -8.29
CA ILE A 49 5.04 13.48 -9.24
C ILE A 49 5.99 13.13 -10.40
N ASP A 50 7.03 12.34 -10.11
CA ASP A 50 8.06 11.95 -11.08
C ASP A 50 7.69 10.69 -11.89
N ASN A 51 6.47 10.16 -11.74
CA ASN A 51 6.00 8.92 -12.40
C ASN A 51 6.95 7.72 -12.21
N LYS A 52 7.51 7.57 -11.01
CA LYS A 52 8.37 6.44 -10.65
C LYS A 52 7.58 5.14 -10.69
N ASN A 53 8.25 4.03 -11.00
CA ASN A 53 7.68 2.70 -10.88
C ASN A 53 7.60 2.35 -9.37
N ILE A 54 6.38 2.34 -8.82
CA ILE A 54 6.11 2.00 -7.42
C ILE A 54 5.61 0.57 -7.36
N THR A 55 6.22 -0.25 -6.50
CA THR A 55 5.76 -1.62 -6.25
C THR A 55 5.17 -1.77 -4.87
N ASN A 56 4.18 -2.65 -4.75
CA ASN A 56 3.56 -3.02 -3.48
C ASN A 56 3.60 -4.54 -3.32
N ALA A 57 3.95 -5.01 -2.13
CA ALA A 57 3.92 -6.43 -1.77
C ALA A 57 3.25 -6.62 -0.42
N ILE A 58 2.40 -7.62 -0.26
CA ILE A 58 1.72 -7.92 1.01
C ILE A 58 2.12 -9.30 1.53
N GLN A 59 2.45 -9.37 2.82
CA GLN A 59 2.67 -10.62 3.54
C GLN A 59 1.41 -10.93 4.35
N THR A 60 0.77 -12.06 4.07
CA THR A 60 -0.47 -12.48 4.76
C THR A 60 -0.41 -13.96 5.10
N ASN A 61 -1.05 -14.36 6.19
CA ASN A 61 -1.30 -15.76 6.53
C ASN A 61 -2.37 -16.43 5.63
N GLY A 62 -3.05 -15.64 4.79
CA GLY A 62 -4.01 -16.10 3.79
C GLY A 62 -5.43 -16.40 4.32
N THR A 63 -5.66 -16.36 5.63
CA THR A 63 -6.94 -16.80 6.24
C THR A 63 -8.12 -15.88 5.92
N LEU A 64 -7.87 -14.63 5.55
CA LEU A 64 -8.90 -13.62 5.22
C LEU A 64 -9.02 -13.34 3.71
N ILE A 65 -8.29 -14.07 2.86
CA ILE A 65 -8.39 -13.91 1.41
C ILE A 65 -9.74 -14.43 0.93
N ASN A 66 -10.63 -13.50 0.62
CA ASN A 66 -11.94 -13.74 0.02
C ASN A 66 -11.97 -13.20 -1.41
N LYS A 67 -13.15 -13.24 -2.07
CA LYS A 67 -13.31 -12.76 -3.44
C LYS A 67 -12.96 -11.26 -3.59
N GLY A 68 -13.27 -10.44 -2.59
CA GLY A 68 -12.92 -9.01 -2.57
C GLY A 68 -11.41 -8.81 -2.58
N TRP A 69 -10.71 -9.46 -1.65
CA TRP A 69 -9.25 -9.46 -1.59
C TRP A 69 -8.59 -10.00 -2.86
N ALA A 70 -9.07 -11.13 -3.39
CA ALA A 70 -8.54 -11.70 -4.62
C ALA A 70 -8.73 -10.77 -5.83
N THR A 71 -9.87 -10.07 -5.90
CA THR A 71 -10.13 -9.07 -6.95
C THR A 71 -9.22 -7.87 -6.80
N PHE A 72 -9.08 -7.36 -5.58
CA PHE A 72 -8.19 -6.23 -5.27
C PHE A 72 -6.73 -6.52 -5.62
N LEU A 73 -6.21 -7.68 -5.19
CA LEU A 73 -4.82 -8.10 -5.46
C LEU A 73 -4.55 -8.42 -6.93
N LYS A 74 -5.58 -8.73 -7.73
CA LYS A 74 -5.42 -8.95 -9.17
C LYS A 74 -5.41 -7.63 -9.96
N ALA A 75 -6.13 -6.63 -9.46
CA ALA A 75 -6.29 -5.35 -10.14
C ALA A 75 -5.10 -4.40 -9.95
N ASN A 76 -4.25 -4.66 -8.95
CA ASN A 76 -3.09 -3.84 -8.58
C ASN A 76 -1.82 -4.70 -8.63
#